data_AF-A0A6C0K5D2-F1
#
_entry.id   AF-A0A6C0K5D2-F1
#
_cell.length_a   1.000
_cell.length_b   1.000
_cell.length_c   1.000
_cell.angle_alpha   90.00
_cell.angle_beta   90.00
_cell.angle_gamma   90.00
#
_symmetry.space_group_name_H-M   'P 1'
#
loop_
_entity.id
_entity.type
_entity.pdbx_description
1 polymer ?
#
loop_
_entity_poly.entity_id
_entity_poly.type
_entity_poly.pdbx_seq_one_letter_code
_entity_poly.pdbx_strand_id
1 'polypeptide(L)' 'MPSLHRGVDIVDGIPVYLKSGVMYAFQPEIPGAVKDGIRVGTYNPETKKATWETSVTTDSWLETFRVSQTPRSRK' A
#
# COMPACT_ATOMS: atom_id res chain seq x y z
N MET A 1 17.32 -18.48 -7.69
CA MET A 1 17.19 -17.01 -7.69
C MET A 1 15.83 -16.70 -7.09
N PRO A 2 15.73 -16.16 -5.86
CA PRO A 2 14.43 -15.76 -5.35
C PRO A 2 13.90 -14.62 -6.22
N SER A 3 12.77 -14.87 -6.88
CA SER A 3 12.10 -13.89 -7.73
C SER A 3 11.81 -12.67 -6.88
N LEU A 4 12.54 -11.57 -7.11
CA LEU A 4 12.18 -10.27 -6.57
C LEU A 4 10.82 -9.93 -7.17
N HIS A 5 9.75 -10.18 -6.42
CA HIS A 5 8.40 -9.74 -6.75
C HIS A 5 8.42 -8.21 -6.74
N ARG A 6 8.65 -7.62 -7.91
CA ARG A 6 8.43 -6.20 -8.20
C ARG A 6 7.11 -6.12 -8.94
N GLY A 7 6.09 -5.57 -8.28
CA GLY A 7 4.74 -5.49 -8.82
C GLY A 7 3.83 -4.66 -7.94
N VAL A 8 2.78 -4.13 -8.55
CA VAL A 8 1.65 -3.56 -7.80
C VAL A 8 0.72 -4.72 -7.43
N ASP A 9 0.33 -4.77 -6.16
CA ASP A 9 -0.63 -5.72 -5.61
C ASP A 9 -1.70 -4.95 -4.82
N ILE A 10 -2.82 -5.60 -4.51
CA ILE A 10 -3.90 -4.99 -3.70
C ILE A 10 -4.06 -5.83 -2.45
N VAL A 11 -3.73 -5.26 -1.30
CA VAL A 11 -3.81 -5.94 0.01
C VAL A 11 -4.82 -5.19 0.86
N ASP A 12 -5.85 -5.89 1.33
CA ASP A 12 -6.96 -5.30 2.10
C ASP A 12 -7.65 -4.12 1.39
N GLY A 13 -7.71 -4.16 0.05
CA GLY A 13 -8.28 -3.08 -0.77
C GLY A 13 -7.36 -1.87 -0.95
N ILE A 14 -6.13 -1.93 -0.43
CA ILE A 14 -5.14 -0.87 -0.56
C ILE A 14 -4.12 -1.27 -1.64
N PRO A 15 -3.95 -0.45 -2.70
CA PRO A 15 -2.92 -0.66 -3.69
C PRO A 15 -1.54 -0.43 -3.06
N VAL A 16 -0.72 -1.49 -3.11
CA VAL A 16 0.63 -1.52 -2.56
C VAL A 16 1.61 -1.93 -3.65
N TYR A 17 2.74 -1.26 -3.69
CA TYR A 17 3.87 -1.63 -4.52
C TYR A 17 4.82 -2.50 -3.72
N LEU A 18 5.00 -3.73 -4.16
CA LEU A 18 5.93 -4.68 -3.58
C LEU A 18 7.31 -4.46 -4.17
N LYS A 19 8.28 -4.16 -3.32
CA LYS A 19 9.68 -4.00 -3.72
C LYS A 19 10.58 -4.67 -2.70
N SER A 20 11.23 -5.75 -3.11
CA SER A 20 12.19 -6.49 -2.26
C SER A 20 11.60 -6.96 -0.92
N GLY A 21 10.33 -7.40 -0.92
CA GLY A 21 9.62 -7.84 0.30
C GLY A 21 9.09 -6.69 1.17
N VAL A 22 9.25 -5.43 0.75
CA VAL A 22 8.68 -4.26 1.42
C VAL A 22 7.43 -3.81 0.66
N MET A 23 6.41 -3.41 1.41
CA MET A 23 5.13 -2.92 0.89
C MET A 23 5.12 -1.39 0.95
N TYR A 24 4.87 -0.77 -0.20
CA TYR A 24 4.74 0.68 -0.32
C TYR A 24 3.34 1.03 -0.78
N ALA A 25 2.49 1.56 0.11
CA ALA A 25 1.15 1.97 -0.30
C ALA A 25 1.20 3.28 -1.10
N PHE A 26 0.31 3.39 -2.09
CA PHE A 26 0.21 4.58 -2.92
C PHE A 26 -1.25 4.83 -3.32
N GLN A 27 -1.57 6.06 -3.72
CA GLN A 27 -2.89 6.41 -4.23
C GLN A 27 -2.87 6.44 -5.76
N PRO A 28 -3.53 5.51 -6.46
CA PRO A 28 -3.55 5.49 -7.92
C PRO A 28 -4.22 6.74 -8.51
N GLU A 29 -5.11 7.37 -7.75
CA GLU A 29 -5.82 8.59 -8.13
C GLU A 29 -4.92 9.84 -8.11
N ILE A 30 -3.78 9.79 -7.42
CA ILE A 30 -2.84 10.91 -7.33
C ILE A 30 -1.68 10.66 -8.31
N PRO A 31 -1.57 11.45 -9.39
CA PRO A 31 -0.46 11.31 -10.32
C PRO A 31 0.87 11.57 -9.61
N GLY A 32 1.75 10.58 -9.63
CA GLY A 32 3.07 10.63 -8.96
C GLY A 32 3.16 9.85 -7.65
N ALA A 33 2.05 9.43 -7.04
CA ALA A 33 2.07 8.75 -5.74
C ALA A 33 2.82 7.41 -5.72
N VAL A 34 2.99 6.74 -6.87
CA VAL A 34 3.81 5.52 -6.97
C VAL A 34 5.29 5.80 -6.68
N LYS A 35 5.78 7.02 -6.99
CA LYS A 35 7.17 7.42 -6.68
C LYS A 35 7.36 7.75 -5.19
N ASP A 36 6.32 8.29 -4.56
CA ASP A 36 6.30 8.70 -3.15
C ASP A 36 5.61 7.68 -2.23
N GLY A 37 5.50 6.41 -2.68
CA GLY A 37 4.82 5.37 -1.92
C GLY A 37 5.33 5.28 -0.48
N ILE A 38 4.41 5.28 0.48
CA ILE A 38 4.74 5.20 1.90
C ILE A 38 4.99 3.75 2.26
N ARG A 39 6.08 3.48 2.98
CA ARG A 39 6.32 2.16 3.55
C ARG A 39 5.24 1.88 4.60
N VAL A 40 4.41 0.89 4.32
CA VAL A 40 3.30 0.48 5.20
C VAL A 40 3.51 -0.88 5.84
N GLY A 41 4.57 -1.60 5.45
CA GLY A 41 4.80 -2.94 5.95
C GLY A 41 5.76 -3.77 5.11
N THR A 42 5.72 -5.08 5.34
CA THR A 42 6.48 -6.08 4.59
C THR A 42 5.56 -7.19 4.10
N TYR A 43 5.85 -7.71 2.91
CA TYR A 43 5.15 -8.83 2.34
C TYR A 43 6.09 -10.02 2.26
N ASN A 44 5.66 -11.13 2.84
CA ASN A 44 6.36 -12.39 2.69
C ASN A 44 5.74 -13.18 1.53
N PRO A 45 6.42 -13.29 0.37
CA PRO A 45 5.91 -14.02 -0.78
C PRO A 45 5.91 -15.55 -0.57
N GLU A 46 6.75 -16.08 0.32
CA GLU A 46 6.81 -17.52 0.61
C GLU A 46 5.56 -17.97 1.37
N THR A 47 5.13 -17.16 2.34
CA THR A 47 3.93 -17.44 3.15
C THR A 47 2.67 -16.74 2.61
N LYS A 48 2.82 -15.90 1.58
CA LYS A 48 1.78 -14.99 1.05
C LYS A 48 1.11 -14.15 2.13
N LYS A 49 1.89 -13.76 3.15
CA LYS A 49 1.40 -12.95 4.28
C LYS A 49 1.93 -11.53 4.20
N ALA A 50 1.01 -10.58 4.31
CA ALA A 50 1.31 -9.18 4.52
C ALA A 50 1.41 -8.88 6.02
N THR A 51 2.44 -8.15 6.41
CA THR A 51 2.65 -7.65 7.76
C THR A 51 2.63 -6.13 7.71
N TRP A 52 1.53 -5.54 8.18
CA TRP A 52 1.37 -4.11 8.26
C TRP A 52 2.21 -3.54 9.42
N GLU A 53 3.00 -2.52 9.13
CA GLU A 53 3.74 -1.77 10.13
C GLU A 53 2.86 -0.64 10.64
N THR A 54 2.45 -0.73 11.91
CA THR A 54 1.65 0.32 12.56
C THR A 54 2.55 1.45 12.99
N SER A 55 2.85 2.36 12.06
CA SER A 55 3.45 3.66 12.34
C SER A 55 2.40 4.76 12.26
N VAL A 56 2.57 5.84 13.04
CA VAL A 56 1.68 7.02 13.02
C VAL A 56 1.47 7.54 11.58
N THR A 57 2.53 7.56 10.78
CA THR A 57 2.46 7.96 9.36
C THR A 57 1.63 7.00 8.51
N THR A 58 1.76 5.69 8.75
CA THR A 58 0.99 4.67 8.03
C THR A 58 -0.48 4.75 8.39
N ASP A 59 -0.79 4.92 9.67
CA ASP A 59 -2.17 5.03 10.15
C ASP A 59 -2.86 6.30 9.59
N SER A 60 -2.21 7.46 9.71
CA SER A 60 -2.72 8.72 9.12
C SER A 60 -2.90 8.63 7.60
N TRP A 61 -1.98 7.97 6.90
CA TRP A 61 -2.11 7.75 5.46
C TRP A 61 -3.26 6.81 5.13
N LEU A 62 -3.42 5.71 5.88
CA LEU A 62 -4.50 4.74 5.69
C LEU A 62 -5.87 5.35 5.96
N GLU A 63 -6.00 6.18 7.00
CA GLU A 63 -7.21 6.95 7.24
C GLU A 63 -7.53 7.89 6.07
N THR A 64 -6.53 8.66 5.62
CA THR A 64 -6.69 9.56 4.48
C THR A 64 -7.09 8.80 3.20
N PHE A 65 -6.46 7.65 2.97
CA PHE A 65 -6.75 6.76 1.85
C PHE A 65 -8.19 6.25 1.89
N ARG A 66 -8.62 5.73 3.04
CA ARG A 66 -9.99 5.22 3.26
C ARG A 66 -11.03 6.32 3.06
N VAL A 67 -10.77 7.52 3.59
CA VAL A 67 -11.65 8.70 3.42
C VAL A 67 -11.74 9.11 1.94
N SER A 68 -10.62 9.07 1.22
CA SER A 68 -10.58 9.35 -0.23
C SER A 68 -11.32 8.30 -1.05
N GLN A 69 -11.24 7.03 -0.66
CA GLN A 69 -11.85 5.90 -1.35
C GLN A 69 -13.35 5.76 -1.08
N THR A 70 -13.87 6.30 0.03
CA THR A 70 -15.31 6.49 0.17
C THR A 70 -15.76 7.48 -0.90
N PRO A 71 -16.51 7.07 -1.94
CA PRO A 71 -17.09 8.02 -2.87
C PRO A 71 -17.95 8.93 -2.01
N ARG A 72 -17.54 10.19 -1.91
CA ARG A 72 -18.26 11.24 -1.22
C ARG A 72 -19.65 11.23 -1.86
N SER A 73 -20.60 10.55 -1.21
CA SER A 73 -21.99 10.52 -1.61
C SER A 73 -22.44 11.96 -1.54
N ARG A 74 -22.36 12.61 -2.69
CA ARG A 74 -22.57 14.03 -2.88
C ARG A 74 -24.07 14.21 -2.69
N LYS A 75 -24.45 14.56 -1.46
CA LYS A 75 -25.82 14.91 -1.11
C LYS A 75 -26.15 16.29 -1.66
#